data_AF-A0A1F5DQS8-F1
#
_entry.id   AF-A0A1F5DQS8-F1
#
_cell.length_a   1.000
_cell.length_b   1.000
_cell.length_c   1.000
_cell.angle_alpha   90.00
_cell.angle_beta   90.00
_cell.angle_gamma   90.00
#
_symmetry.space_group_name_H-M   'P 1'
#
loop_
_entity.id
_entity.type
_entity.pdbx_description
1 polymer ?
#
loop_
_entity_poly.entity_id
_entity_poly.type
_entity_poly.pdbx_seq_one_letter_code
_entity_poly.pdbx_strand_id
1 'polypeptide(L)'
;MILDLILWYQLVTSRPQILGASTEVLAAHEFSLENRYDNEFVAGVFKDNILLTLRYLDNPALTKAEINWEEIEKPFHTEFTLEPGQEFAFHDKTLPEYSQNVVKTANAHYNGGEGFKSDGYLIGDGVCHLASLMYWVAKDAGLTAYSPSNHNFAKINDVPKEYGVAILSPNPLGNLYIINSLDQPVTFNFDFDGENLVVSAL
;
A
#
# COMPACT_ATOMS: atom_id res chain seq x y z
N MET A 1 -40.66 35.50 -49.54
CA MET A 1 -40.99 35.78 -48.12
C MET A 1 -40.53 34.57 -47.34
N ILE A 2 -39.51 34.76 -46.50
CA ILE A 2 -38.52 33.76 -46.07
C ILE A 2 -39.05 32.90 -44.90
N LEU A 3 -38.62 31.63 -44.88
CA LEU A 3 -38.99 30.56 -43.95
C LEU A 3 -38.71 30.86 -42.47
N ASP A 4 -39.63 30.42 -41.62
CA ASP A 4 -39.55 30.42 -40.15
C ASP A 4 -38.50 29.43 -39.62
N LEU A 5 -37.67 29.96 -38.72
CA LEU A 5 -36.65 29.26 -37.94
C LEU A 5 -37.32 28.58 -36.72
N ILE A 6 -37.28 27.25 -36.64
CA ILE A 6 -37.63 26.52 -35.41
C ILE A 6 -36.33 26.08 -34.72
N LEU A 7 -35.98 26.79 -33.65
CA LEU A 7 -34.92 26.44 -32.72
C LEU A 7 -35.43 25.31 -31.80
N TRP A 8 -34.85 24.11 -31.92
CA TRP A 8 -35.05 23.04 -30.94
C TRP A 8 -34.11 23.25 -29.76
N TYR A 9 -34.67 23.56 -28.60
CA TYR A 9 -34.00 23.63 -27.31
C TYR A 9 -33.55 22.22 -26.90
N GLN A 10 -32.24 21.97 -26.81
CA GLN A 10 -31.75 20.77 -26.14
C GLN A 10 -31.87 20.98 -24.63
N LEU A 11 -32.75 20.20 -24.00
CA LEU A 11 -32.78 20.03 -22.54
C LEU A 11 -31.50 19.31 -22.12
N VAL A 12 -30.53 20.10 -21.65
CA VAL A 12 -29.37 19.62 -20.89
C VAL A 12 -29.90 19.03 -19.60
N THR A 13 -29.96 17.69 -19.50
CA THR A 13 -30.13 17.01 -18.22
C THR A 13 -28.78 17.02 -17.52
N SER A 14 -28.48 18.14 -16.84
CA SER A 14 -27.36 18.20 -15.91
C SER A 14 -27.66 17.20 -14.79
N ARG A 15 -26.96 16.05 -14.81
CA ARG A 15 -26.86 15.17 -13.65
C ARG A 15 -26.36 16.02 -12.48
N PRO A 16 -26.97 15.95 -11.29
CA PRO A 16 -26.40 16.60 -10.13
C PRO A 16 -25.02 15.97 -9.86
N GLN A 17 -23.97 16.74 -10.06
CA GLN A 17 -22.67 16.44 -9.48
C GLN A 17 -22.86 16.58 -7.96
N ILE A 18 -22.73 15.46 -7.24
CA ILE A 18 -22.59 15.50 -5.79
C ILE A 18 -21.22 16.12 -5.52
N LEU A 19 -21.24 17.43 -5.29
CA LEU A 19 -20.13 18.19 -4.74
C LEU A 19 -19.97 17.81 -3.26
N GLY A 20 -18.83 17.20 -2.91
CA GLY A 20 -18.26 17.36 -1.57
C GLY A 20 -18.60 16.31 -0.51
N ALA A 21 -18.43 15.01 -0.80
CA ALA A 21 -18.00 14.11 0.27
C ALA A 21 -16.50 14.33 0.44
N SER A 22 -16.08 15.05 1.48
CA SER A 22 -14.68 15.02 1.91
C SER A 22 -14.44 13.63 2.46
N THR A 23 -13.58 12.83 1.82
CA THR A 23 -13.12 11.57 2.41
C THR A 23 -12.41 11.91 3.71
N GLU A 24 -12.93 11.41 4.83
CA GLU A 24 -12.38 11.69 6.16
C GLU A 24 -11.12 10.84 6.36
N VAL A 25 -9.98 11.48 6.65
CA VAL A 25 -8.76 10.74 6.98
C VAL A 25 -8.92 10.14 8.38
N LEU A 26 -9.02 8.82 8.47
CA LEU A 26 -9.07 8.08 9.72
C LEU A 26 -7.70 8.05 10.41
N ALA A 27 -6.64 7.83 9.63
CA ALA A 27 -5.26 7.95 10.08
C ALA A 27 -4.33 8.18 8.89
N ALA A 28 -3.21 8.86 9.12
CA ALA A 28 -2.13 9.01 8.15
C ALA A 28 -0.79 9.07 8.87
N HIS A 29 0.19 8.36 8.34
CA HIS A 29 1.58 8.39 8.81
C HIS A 29 2.52 8.44 7.62
N GLU A 30 3.71 8.98 7.85
CA GLU A 30 4.72 9.14 6.81
C GLU A 30 6.08 8.61 7.27
N PHE A 31 6.91 8.25 6.31
CA PHE A 31 8.34 8.11 6.56
C PHE A 31 9.19 8.56 5.37
N SER A 32 10.45 8.91 5.62
CA SER A 32 11.39 9.26 4.56
C SER A 32 12.08 8.02 4.01
N LEU A 33 11.94 7.73 2.72
CA LEU A 33 12.63 6.60 2.08
C LEU A 33 14.15 6.80 1.97
N GLU A 34 14.65 8.02 2.16
CA GLU A 34 16.09 8.33 2.18
C GLU A 34 16.76 7.93 3.50
N ASN A 35 15.99 7.71 4.57
CA ASN A 35 16.50 7.40 5.91
C ASN A 35 16.00 6.04 6.43
N ARG A 36 16.05 4.99 5.62
CA ARG A 36 15.63 3.64 6.06
C ARG A 36 16.72 2.87 6.81
N TYR A 37 17.99 3.21 6.61
CA TYR A 37 19.14 2.58 7.26
C TYR A 37 20.33 3.54 7.31
N ASP A 38 21.26 3.37 8.26
CA ASP A 38 22.41 4.28 8.43
C ASP A 38 23.39 4.24 7.24
N ASN A 39 23.46 3.10 6.54
CA ASN A 39 24.26 2.93 5.34
C ASN A 39 23.44 3.29 4.09
N GLU A 40 23.92 4.24 3.30
CA GLU A 40 23.22 4.76 2.11
C GLU A 40 22.88 3.68 1.08
N PHE A 41 23.78 2.73 0.84
CA PHE A 41 23.51 1.63 -0.09
C PHE A 41 22.37 0.74 0.41
N VAL A 42 22.38 0.39 1.69
CA VAL A 42 21.31 -0.41 2.30
C VAL A 42 19.99 0.37 2.31
N ALA A 43 20.02 1.67 2.64
CA ALA A 43 18.84 2.53 2.59
C ALA A 43 18.23 2.58 1.17
N GLY A 44 19.08 2.69 0.14
CA GLY A 44 18.66 2.63 -1.26
C GLY A 44 17.98 1.31 -1.63
N VAL A 45 18.54 0.17 -1.23
CA VAL A 45 17.92 -1.15 -1.42
C VAL A 45 16.54 -1.24 -0.74
N PHE A 46 16.42 -0.68 0.47
CA PHE A 46 15.14 -0.68 1.19
C PHE A 46 14.11 0.17 0.46
N LYS A 47 14.48 1.38 0.02
CA LYS A 47 13.65 2.26 -0.82
C LYS A 47 13.16 1.50 -2.05
N ASP A 48 14.07 0.91 -2.82
CA ASP A 48 13.78 0.17 -4.04
C ASP A 48 12.76 -0.96 -3.82
N ASN A 49 12.97 -1.77 -2.79
CA ASN A 49 12.09 -2.89 -2.49
C ASN A 49 10.71 -2.45 -1.98
N ILE A 50 10.64 -1.35 -1.21
CA ILE A 50 9.37 -0.75 -0.78
C ILE A 50 8.59 -0.26 -2.01
N LEU A 51 9.23 0.51 -2.89
CA LEU A 51 8.59 1.05 -4.09
C LEU A 51 8.15 -0.07 -5.05
N LEU A 52 8.99 -1.09 -5.27
CA LEU A 52 8.62 -2.24 -6.09
C LEU A 52 7.41 -3.00 -5.50
N THR A 53 7.33 -3.15 -4.17
CA THR A 53 6.17 -3.76 -3.51
C THR A 53 4.88 -2.99 -3.81
N LEU A 54 4.93 -1.66 -3.77
CA LEU A 54 3.77 -0.82 -4.12
C LEU A 54 3.40 -0.92 -5.61
N ARG A 55 4.38 -1.12 -6.50
CA ARG A 55 4.08 -1.39 -7.92
C ARG A 55 3.42 -2.74 -8.15
N TYR A 56 3.79 -3.76 -7.39
CA TYR A 56 3.09 -5.06 -7.41
C TYR A 56 1.68 -4.98 -6.84
N LEU A 57 1.47 -4.17 -5.80
CA LEU A 57 0.15 -3.89 -5.22
C LEU A 57 -0.78 -3.24 -6.26
N ASP A 58 -0.26 -2.29 -7.03
CA ASP A 58 -0.98 -1.57 -8.10
C ASP A 58 -1.22 -2.43 -9.34
N ASN A 59 -0.16 -3.12 -9.80
CA ASN A 59 -0.17 -3.99 -10.97
C ASN A 59 0.32 -5.42 -10.63
N PRO A 60 -0.59 -6.31 -10.21
CA PRO A 60 -0.29 -7.71 -9.91
C PRO A 60 0.31 -8.53 -11.07
N ALA A 61 0.16 -8.05 -12.30
CA ALA A 61 0.67 -8.72 -13.50
C ALA A 61 2.10 -8.32 -13.87
N LEU A 62 2.71 -7.38 -13.12
CA LEU A 62 4.07 -6.91 -13.37
C LEU A 62 5.08 -8.07 -13.36
N THR A 63 5.93 -8.13 -14.38
CA THR A 63 7.00 -9.11 -14.46
C THR A 63 8.37 -8.46 -14.28
N LYS A 64 9.37 -9.24 -13.86
CA LYS A 64 10.75 -8.76 -13.71
C LYS A 64 11.31 -8.10 -14.98
N ALA A 65 10.92 -8.58 -16.16
CA ALA A 65 11.38 -8.02 -17.43
C ALA A 65 10.81 -6.63 -17.74
N GLU A 66 9.69 -6.27 -17.11
CA GLU A 66 9.01 -4.98 -17.27
C GLU A 66 9.44 -3.95 -16.23
N ILE A 67 10.23 -4.36 -15.24
CA ILE A 67 10.76 -3.46 -14.21
C ILE A 67 11.69 -2.42 -14.84
N ASN A 68 11.29 -1.16 -14.74
CA ASN A 68 12.12 0.00 -15.06
C ASN A 68 12.30 0.84 -13.79
N TRP A 69 13.50 0.77 -13.19
CA TRP A 69 13.80 1.47 -11.94
C TRP A 69 13.64 2.99 -12.03
N GLU A 70 13.94 3.59 -13.17
CA GLU A 70 13.74 5.04 -13.37
C GLU A 70 12.27 5.44 -13.32
N GLU A 71 11.34 4.55 -13.68
CA GLU A 71 9.90 4.79 -13.55
C GLU A 71 9.38 4.42 -12.15
N ILE A 72 9.94 3.39 -11.52
CA ILE A 72 9.57 2.99 -10.15
C ILE A 72 9.86 4.12 -9.16
N GLU A 73 10.99 4.80 -9.30
CA GLU A 73 11.45 5.87 -8.41
C GLU A 73 10.79 7.23 -8.64
N LYS A 74 9.97 7.39 -9.68
CA LYS A 74 9.20 8.63 -9.86
C LYS A 74 8.08 8.74 -8.82
N PRO A 75 7.64 9.97 -8.48
CA PRO A 75 6.46 10.16 -7.65
C PRO A 75 5.24 9.44 -8.22
N PHE A 76 4.44 8.83 -7.35
CA PHE A 76 3.21 8.14 -7.74
C PHE A 76 2.19 8.09 -6.61
N HIS A 77 0.98 7.74 -7.01
CA HIS A 77 -0.12 7.40 -6.14
C HIS A 77 -0.59 5.99 -6.45
N THR A 78 -0.87 5.18 -5.44
CA THR A 78 -1.62 3.93 -5.58
C THR A 78 -2.56 3.77 -4.39
N GLU A 79 -3.63 3.02 -4.59
CA GLU A 79 -4.65 2.82 -3.57
C GLU A 79 -5.29 1.44 -3.66
N PHE A 80 -5.89 0.99 -2.56
CA PHE A 80 -6.85 -0.09 -2.58
C PHE A 80 -7.92 0.13 -1.52
N THR A 81 -9.13 -0.37 -1.78
CA THR A 81 -10.25 -0.28 -0.85
C THR A 81 -10.57 -1.65 -0.26
N LEU A 82 -10.87 -1.67 1.04
CA LEU A 82 -11.47 -2.79 1.74
C LEU A 82 -12.92 -2.44 2.06
N GLU A 83 -13.87 -3.19 1.52
CA GLU A 83 -15.27 -3.15 1.97
C GLU A 83 -15.39 -3.68 3.42
N PRO A 84 -16.48 -3.38 4.15
CA PRO A 84 -16.72 -3.94 5.47
C PRO A 84 -16.54 -5.47 5.52
N GLY A 85 -15.68 -5.93 6.43
CA GLY A 85 -15.32 -7.35 6.62
C GLY A 85 -14.31 -7.92 5.63
N GLN A 86 -13.90 -7.15 4.60
CA GLN A 86 -12.83 -7.56 3.70
C GLN A 86 -11.46 -7.44 4.36
N GLU A 87 -10.54 -8.24 3.86
CA GLU A 87 -9.21 -8.38 4.41
C GLU A 87 -8.12 -8.12 3.36
N PHE A 88 -7.07 -7.45 3.82
CA PHE A 88 -5.76 -7.42 3.18
C PHE A 88 -4.81 -8.35 3.92
N ALA A 89 -4.04 -9.15 3.18
CA ALA A 89 -2.88 -9.86 3.69
C ALA A 89 -1.62 -9.42 2.93
N PHE A 90 -0.51 -9.16 3.62
CA PHE A 90 0.69 -8.63 2.97
C PHE A 90 1.27 -9.58 1.90
N HIS A 91 1.14 -10.89 2.09
CA HIS A 91 1.40 -11.89 1.04
C HIS A 91 0.39 -13.03 1.04
N ASP A 92 0.39 -13.81 -0.05
CA ASP A 92 -0.63 -14.81 -0.38
C ASP A 92 -0.62 -16.07 0.52
N LYS A 93 0.47 -16.33 1.25
CA LYS A 93 0.52 -17.41 2.24
C LYS A 93 -0.09 -16.94 3.56
N THR A 94 -1.35 -17.27 3.75
CA THR A 94 -2.15 -16.82 4.91
C THR A 94 -2.37 -17.94 5.93
N LEU A 95 -2.63 -17.54 7.16
CA LEU A 95 -3.16 -18.44 8.19
C LEU A 95 -4.61 -18.83 7.85
N PRO A 96 -5.07 -20.05 8.20
CA PRO A 96 -6.41 -20.52 7.86
C PRO A 96 -7.54 -19.58 8.28
N GLU A 97 -7.45 -19.00 9.47
CA GLU A 97 -8.43 -18.05 10.02
C GLU A 97 -8.51 -16.71 9.26
N TYR A 98 -7.48 -16.40 8.47
CA TYR A 98 -7.32 -15.16 7.69
C TYR A 98 -7.35 -15.45 6.18
N SER A 99 -7.88 -16.60 5.76
CA SER A 99 -7.85 -17.03 4.36
C SER A 99 -9.17 -16.80 3.61
N GLN A 100 -10.27 -16.54 4.32
CA GLN A 100 -11.61 -16.59 3.74
C GLN A 100 -12.04 -15.29 3.05
N ASN A 101 -11.56 -14.14 3.53
CA ASN A 101 -12.00 -12.81 3.06
C ASN A 101 -10.85 -11.94 2.53
N VAL A 102 -9.70 -12.54 2.23
CA VAL A 102 -8.57 -11.80 1.63
C VAL A 102 -8.91 -11.47 0.18
N VAL A 103 -9.11 -10.18 -0.06
CA VAL A 103 -9.43 -9.65 -1.40
C VAL A 103 -8.24 -8.94 -2.04
N LYS A 104 -7.23 -8.59 -1.24
CA LYS A 104 -6.05 -7.86 -1.69
C LYS A 104 -4.80 -8.40 -0.98
N THR A 105 -3.70 -8.48 -1.73
CA THR A 105 -2.36 -8.65 -1.18
C THR A 105 -1.40 -7.71 -1.87
N ALA A 106 -0.18 -7.56 -1.34
CA ALA A 106 0.89 -6.85 -2.07
C ALA A 106 1.33 -7.60 -3.34
N ASN A 107 0.88 -8.85 -3.54
CA ASN A 107 1.12 -9.67 -4.71
C ASN A 107 2.61 -9.81 -5.09
N ALA A 108 3.46 -9.96 -4.07
CA ALA A 108 4.89 -10.19 -4.20
C ALA A 108 5.37 -11.27 -3.21
N HIS A 109 6.46 -11.93 -3.58
CA HIS A 109 7.13 -12.98 -2.80
C HIS A 109 8.58 -12.61 -2.42
N TYR A 110 8.97 -11.35 -2.64
CA TYR A 110 10.19 -10.73 -2.09
C TYR A 110 11.49 -11.46 -2.45
N ASN A 111 11.59 -11.94 -3.70
CA ASN A 111 12.74 -12.69 -4.17
C ASN A 111 13.34 -12.10 -5.45
N GLY A 112 14.57 -12.51 -5.78
CA GLY A 112 15.30 -11.97 -6.92
C GLY A 112 14.71 -12.36 -8.29
N GLY A 113 13.84 -13.38 -8.34
CA GLY A 113 13.09 -13.75 -9.54
C GLY A 113 12.03 -12.71 -9.92
N GLU A 114 11.53 -11.97 -8.93
CA GLU A 114 10.58 -10.85 -9.08
C GLU A 114 11.28 -9.49 -9.15
N GLY A 115 12.61 -9.47 -9.13
CA GLY A 115 13.39 -8.25 -9.29
C GLY A 115 13.71 -7.50 -7.99
N PHE A 116 13.32 -8.02 -6.82
CA PHE A 116 13.76 -7.46 -5.54
C PHE A 116 15.29 -7.42 -5.42
N LYS A 117 15.80 -6.31 -4.91
CA LYS A 117 17.24 -6.06 -4.71
C LYS A 117 17.71 -6.68 -3.38
N SER A 118 19.00 -6.93 -3.30
CA SER A 118 19.68 -7.42 -2.10
C SER A 118 20.63 -6.37 -1.55
N ASP A 119 20.71 -6.27 -0.23
CA ASP A 119 21.68 -5.46 0.49
C ASP A 119 23.04 -6.17 0.67
N GLY A 120 23.17 -7.41 0.15
CA GLY A 120 24.32 -8.28 0.32
C GLY A 120 24.12 -9.39 1.35
N TYR A 121 23.07 -9.33 2.17
CA TYR A 121 22.70 -10.35 3.16
C TYR A 121 21.35 -10.99 2.84
N LEU A 122 20.32 -10.19 2.58
CA LEU A 122 18.97 -10.65 2.30
C LEU A 122 18.43 -10.01 1.01
N ILE A 123 17.48 -10.67 0.38
CA ILE A 123 16.73 -10.13 -0.76
C ILE A 123 15.39 -9.64 -0.23
N GLY A 124 14.94 -8.47 -0.72
CA GLY A 124 13.64 -7.93 -0.35
C GLY A 124 13.62 -7.18 0.98
N ASP A 125 14.78 -6.80 1.53
CA ASP A 125 14.81 -5.96 2.72
C ASP A 125 14.09 -4.62 2.50
N GLY A 126 13.53 -4.07 3.57
CA GLY A 126 12.67 -2.89 3.56
C GLY A 126 11.17 -3.20 3.52
N VAL A 127 10.75 -4.40 3.08
CA VAL A 127 9.31 -4.75 3.02
C VAL A 127 8.65 -4.81 4.40
N CYS A 128 9.40 -5.20 5.44
CA CYS A 128 8.98 -5.10 6.83
C CYS A 128 8.75 -3.64 7.28
N HIS A 129 9.47 -2.66 6.73
CA HIS A 129 9.27 -1.25 7.05
C HIS A 129 7.92 -0.76 6.49
N LEU A 130 7.61 -1.11 5.23
CA LEU A 130 6.31 -0.81 4.63
C LEU A 130 5.17 -1.46 5.42
N ALA A 131 5.29 -2.75 5.73
CA ALA A 131 4.28 -3.46 6.51
C ALA A 131 4.08 -2.83 7.91
N SER A 132 5.16 -2.38 8.56
CA SER A 132 5.07 -1.72 9.87
C SER A 132 4.34 -0.38 9.78
N LEU A 133 4.57 0.41 8.73
CA LEU A 133 3.84 1.66 8.49
C LEU A 133 2.35 1.39 8.23
N MET A 134 2.02 0.41 7.39
CA MET A 134 0.63 0.00 7.14
C MET A 134 -0.08 -0.49 8.40
N TYR A 135 0.62 -1.27 9.23
CA TYR A 135 0.08 -1.75 10.50
C TYR A 135 -0.20 -0.61 11.47
N TRP A 136 0.69 0.37 11.54
CA TRP A 136 0.49 1.56 12.35
C TRP A 136 -0.74 2.36 11.90
N VAL A 137 -0.85 2.67 10.60
CA VAL A 137 -2.01 3.37 10.02
C VAL A 137 -3.30 2.60 10.30
N ALA A 138 -3.31 1.27 10.08
CA ALA A 138 -4.50 0.44 10.31
C ALA A 138 -4.95 0.45 11.77
N LYS A 139 -3.99 0.40 12.72
CA LYS A 139 -4.29 0.46 14.15
C LYS A 139 -4.90 1.80 14.55
N ASP A 140 -4.31 2.89 14.09
CA ASP A 140 -4.77 4.23 14.45
C ASP A 140 -6.10 4.58 13.77
N ALA A 141 -6.38 4.03 12.59
CA ALA A 141 -7.66 4.13 11.89
C ALA A 141 -8.80 3.29 12.52
N GLY A 142 -8.52 2.54 13.58
CA GLY A 142 -9.53 1.71 14.26
C GLY A 142 -9.87 0.40 13.53
N LEU A 143 -9.03 -0.04 12.59
CA LEU A 143 -9.19 -1.32 11.90
C LEU A 143 -8.68 -2.47 12.76
N THR A 144 -9.16 -3.68 12.48
CA THR A 144 -8.60 -4.89 13.08
C THR A 144 -7.35 -5.27 12.32
N ALA A 145 -6.19 -5.02 12.91
CA ALA A 145 -4.90 -5.41 12.35
C ALA A 145 -4.14 -6.38 13.25
N TYR A 146 -3.50 -7.38 12.65
CA TYR A 146 -2.76 -8.44 13.32
C TYR A 146 -1.49 -8.82 12.53
N SER A 147 -0.38 -9.01 13.24
CA SER A 147 0.81 -9.67 12.72
C SER A 147 1.31 -10.69 13.74
N PRO A 148 1.52 -11.97 13.36
CA PRO A 148 1.97 -12.99 14.30
C PRO A 148 3.41 -12.76 14.80
N SER A 149 4.24 -12.11 13.99
CA SER A 149 5.66 -11.89 14.27
C SER A 149 6.00 -10.41 14.30
N ASN A 150 6.61 -9.96 15.40
CA ASN A 150 7.01 -8.57 15.58
C ASN A 150 8.47 -8.34 15.12
N HIS A 151 8.71 -7.25 14.40
CA HIS A 151 10.04 -6.73 14.09
C HIS A 151 10.59 -5.87 15.24
N ASN A 152 10.93 -6.52 16.36
CA ASN A 152 11.44 -5.85 17.56
C ASN A 152 12.96 -5.98 17.75
N PHE A 153 13.63 -6.68 16.83
CA PHE A 153 15.06 -7.00 16.87
C PHE A 153 15.93 -5.89 16.25
N ALA A 154 15.38 -5.08 15.35
CA ALA A 154 16.05 -3.95 14.74
C ALA A 154 15.11 -2.73 14.68
N LYS A 155 15.71 -1.54 14.71
CA LYS A 155 15.00 -0.27 14.63
C LYS A 155 14.47 -0.08 13.22
N ILE A 156 13.22 0.34 13.10
CA ILE A 156 12.64 0.90 11.88
C ILE A 156 12.58 2.41 12.09
N ASN A 157 13.30 3.18 11.29
CA ASN A 157 13.28 4.64 11.44
C ASN A 157 11.85 5.19 11.26
N ASP A 158 11.49 6.16 12.08
CA ASP A 158 10.19 6.85 12.12
C ASP A 158 8.97 5.98 12.52
N VAL A 159 9.14 4.68 12.73
CA VAL A 159 8.06 3.79 13.18
C VAL A 159 8.28 3.38 14.64
N PRO A 160 7.32 3.64 15.56
CA PRO A 160 7.42 3.18 16.94
C PRO A 160 7.54 1.65 17.02
N LYS A 161 8.33 1.16 17.98
CA LYS A 161 8.74 -0.25 18.07
C LYS A 161 7.55 -1.21 18.22
N GLU A 162 6.48 -0.77 18.86
CA GLU A 162 5.24 -1.51 19.06
C GLU A 162 4.49 -1.82 17.75
N TYR A 163 4.75 -1.07 16.68
CA TYR A 163 4.18 -1.28 15.36
C TYR A 163 5.10 -2.09 14.42
N GLY A 164 6.23 -2.59 14.92
CA GLY A 164 7.15 -3.40 14.14
C GLY A 164 6.50 -4.70 13.66
N VAL A 165 6.48 -4.92 12.34
CA VAL A 165 5.95 -6.12 11.67
C VAL A 165 7.08 -6.86 10.97
N ALA A 166 7.20 -8.16 11.24
CA ALA A 166 8.13 -9.03 10.51
C ALA A 166 7.41 -9.70 9.33
N ILE A 167 7.95 -9.49 8.12
CA ILE A 167 7.48 -10.13 6.90
C ILE A 167 8.46 -11.22 6.49
N LEU A 168 7.95 -12.42 6.20
CA LEU A 168 8.73 -13.55 5.72
C LEU A 168 7.85 -14.37 4.78
N SER A 169 7.92 -14.11 3.47
CA SER A 169 7.24 -14.96 2.48
C SER A 169 8.11 -16.18 2.15
N PRO A 170 7.54 -17.40 2.01
CA PRO A 170 6.13 -17.77 2.05
C PRO A 170 5.62 -18.25 3.44
N ASN A 171 6.17 -17.78 4.56
CA ASN A 171 5.76 -18.21 5.90
C ASN A 171 4.55 -17.40 6.42
N PRO A 172 3.37 -18.02 6.67
CA PRO A 172 2.18 -17.31 7.13
C PRO A 172 2.32 -16.64 8.51
N LEU A 173 3.34 -17.01 9.31
CA LEU A 173 3.67 -16.36 10.57
C LEU A 173 4.40 -15.02 10.37
N GLY A 174 5.01 -14.79 9.21
CA GLY A 174 5.65 -13.53 8.83
C GLY A 174 4.76 -12.73 7.89
N ASN A 175 3.54 -12.42 8.32
CA ASN A 175 2.55 -11.73 7.49
C ASN A 175 1.86 -10.62 8.30
N LEU A 176 1.17 -9.72 7.60
CA LEU A 176 0.31 -8.70 8.17
C LEU A 176 -1.09 -8.87 7.60
N TYR A 177 -2.06 -8.90 8.51
CA TYR A 177 -3.48 -9.00 8.21
C TYR A 177 -4.16 -7.72 8.65
N ILE A 178 -4.94 -7.10 7.76
CA ILE A 178 -5.74 -5.90 8.04
C ILE A 178 -7.17 -6.20 7.59
N ILE A 179 -8.11 -6.15 8.53
CA ILE A 179 -9.54 -6.34 8.28
C ILE A 179 -10.24 -5.01 8.48
N ASN A 180 -11.05 -4.62 7.51
CA ASN A 180 -11.96 -3.51 7.70
C ASN A 180 -13.09 -3.94 8.65
N SER A 181 -12.92 -3.63 9.94
CA SER A 181 -13.92 -3.89 10.99
C SER A 181 -14.96 -2.78 11.15
N LEU A 182 -14.94 -1.77 10.29
CA LEU A 182 -15.89 -0.67 10.27
C LEU A 182 -17.09 -1.01 9.39
N ASP A 183 -18.13 -0.16 9.42
CA ASP A 183 -19.36 -0.32 8.64
C ASP A 183 -19.32 0.41 7.28
N GLN A 184 -18.22 1.09 6.98
CA GLN A 184 -17.99 1.81 5.72
C GLN A 184 -16.73 1.27 5.01
N PRO A 185 -16.64 1.39 3.67
CA PRO A 185 -15.42 1.07 2.94
C PRO A 185 -14.27 1.92 3.45
N VAL A 186 -13.07 1.34 3.50
CA VAL A 186 -11.85 2.04 3.89
C VAL A 186 -10.82 1.93 2.78
N THR A 187 -10.34 3.06 2.29
CA THR A 187 -9.31 3.12 1.23
C THR A 187 -7.96 3.40 1.86
N PHE A 188 -6.99 2.53 1.57
CA PHE A 188 -5.60 2.78 1.85
C PHE A 188 -4.96 3.51 0.66
N ASN A 189 -4.44 4.70 0.91
CA ASN A 189 -3.72 5.51 -0.05
C ASN A 189 -2.23 5.49 0.24
N PHE A 190 -1.43 5.41 -0.83
CA PHE A 190 0.02 5.43 -0.80
C PHE A 190 0.50 6.54 -1.73
N ASP A 191 0.98 7.63 -1.15
CA ASP A 191 1.45 8.80 -1.87
C ASP A 191 2.96 8.91 -1.70
N PHE A 192 3.69 8.72 -2.80
CA PHE A 192 5.14 8.86 -2.83
C PHE A 192 5.51 10.12 -3.61
N ASP A 193 6.24 11.04 -2.97
CA ASP A 193 6.62 12.35 -3.55
C ASP A 193 8.01 12.38 -4.20
N GLY A 194 8.74 11.26 -4.18
CA GLY A 194 10.14 11.14 -4.61
C GLY A 194 11.11 10.92 -3.46
N GLU A 195 10.75 11.33 -2.24
CA GLU A 195 11.56 11.22 -1.02
C GLU A 195 10.78 10.57 0.13
N ASN A 196 9.53 10.95 0.33
CA ASN A 196 8.66 10.52 1.42
C ASN A 196 7.49 9.70 0.89
N LEU A 197 7.12 8.68 1.67
CA LEU A 197 5.91 7.91 1.46
C LEU A 197 4.93 8.23 2.59
N VAL A 198 3.76 8.73 2.22
CA VAL A 198 2.61 8.86 3.12
C VAL A 198 1.69 7.67 2.89
N VAL A 199 1.28 7.02 3.97
CA VAL A 199 0.23 6.01 3.96
C VAL A 199 -0.94 6.53 4.79
N SER A 200 -2.13 6.53 4.21
CA SER A 200 -3.35 6.96 4.89
C SER A 200 -4.48 5.96 4.71
N ALA A 201 -5.38 5.94 5.69
CA ALA A 201 -6.66 5.24 5.64
C ALA A 201 -7.79 6.27 5.67
N LEU A 202 -8.71 6.14 4.73
CA LEU A 202 -9.78 7.09 4.43
C LEU A 202 -11.15 6.40 4.35
#